data_AF-A0A957I5I2-F1
#
_entry.id   AF-A0A957I5I2-F1
#
_cell.length_a   1.000
_cell.length_b   1.000
_cell.length_c   1.000
_cell.angle_alpha   90.00
_cell.angle_beta   90.00
_cell.angle_gamma   90.00
#
_symmetry.space_group_name_H-M   'P 1'
#
loop_
_entity.id
_entity.type
_entity.pdbx_description
1 polymer ?
#
loop_
_entity_poly.entity_id
_entity_poly.type
_entity_poly.pdbx_seq_one_letter_code
_entity_poly.pdbx_strand_id
1 'polypeptide(L)'
;GIRAGLERWGVILADRAQPGIFSQKRVLMVPGLNHAGLAQALERRTSTIRYADPMIFFGLPGFPGVGSRQTLEQAAPPTLEQLKDAPFARLQPQPNGTPEARAESAFDWADIIAGDVGAIRRYAPASLKRKTVVVEYANEADLTDLRGRGASIVVTMMPALDSGNLGRWSAATVEATLVALRSDPGAPLTEDTYLDLLAEIEWMPAIRTLQPQEQGINRFSFVIHPLDVRFVHNDRRFRWTRFFPDEIVERVAAHFPPIYLSRITGGQSPTTGQRIEGHLITLGATPRQMMTHGERFTYNKLNQAARMAERRGARIMGLGAFTSVVGDAGITVAHEADIAITSGNSLTVAATLEAAKQAVIKMGATDLTKGKVMIVGATGSIGSVCSRLLAQAIFDVVLVSIEPERLIELKRTIQAETPGAHVVIATRPDEALPSCDLVVTATSAFGQRIIDISKCKPGAVICDVARPPDINKAEAALRPDVLVIESGEVLIPGDIDFGYDIGLP
;
A
#
# COMPACT_ATOMS: atom_id res chain seq x y z
N GLY A 1 -15.24 26.47 -26.76
CA GLY A 1 -14.94 25.08 -27.15
C GLY A 1 -15.05 24.20 -25.94
N ILE A 2 -15.43 22.94 -26.12
CA ILE A 2 -15.81 22.02 -25.04
C ILE A 2 -14.65 21.26 -24.39
N ARG A 3 -13.43 21.46 -24.88
CA ARG A 3 -12.21 20.76 -24.45
C ARG A 3 -12.11 20.61 -22.93
N ALA A 4 -12.28 21.68 -22.16
CA ALA A 4 -12.17 21.62 -20.70
C ALA A 4 -13.23 20.68 -20.07
N GLY A 5 -14.44 20.64 -20.62
CA GLY A 5 -15.48 19.68 -20.22
C GLY A 5 -15.09 18.25 -20.55
N LEU A 6 -14.58 18.02 -21.76
CA LEU A 6 -14.09 16.72 -22.23
C LEU A 6 -12.95 16.18 -21.35
N GLU A 7 -11.97 17.01 -21.01
CA GLU A 7 -10.86 16.65 -20.13
C GLU A 7 -11.35 16.25 -18.73
N ARG A 8 -12.28 17.04 -18.14
CA ARG A 8 -12.84 16.74 -16.83
C ARG A 8 -13.57 15.40 -16.82
N TRP A 9 -14.36 15.16 -17.84
CA TRP A 9 -15.11 13.92 -17.98
C TRP A 9 -14.19 12.71 -18.19
N GLY A 10 -13.19 12.83 -19.05
CA GLY A 10 -12.18 11.80 -19.26
C GLY A 10 -11.49 11.37 -17.97
N VAL A 11 -11.08 12.33 -17.12
CA VAL A 11 -10.47 12.01 -15.81
C VAL A 11 -11.45 11.27 -14.89
N ILE A 12 -12.73 11.67 -14.86
CA ILE A 12 -13.77 10.97 -14.09
C ILE A 12 -13.92 9.53 -14.57
N LEU A 13 -14.00 9.33 -15.89
CA LEU A 13 -14.14 8.00 -16.48
C LEU A 13 -12.90 7.13 -16.23
N ALA A 14 -11.69 7.70 -16.29
CA ALA A 14 -10.45 6.96 -16.08
C ALA A 14 -10.34 6.50 -14.61
N ASP A 15 -10.75 7.35 -13.66
CA ASP A 15 -10.80 6.99 -12.25
C ASP A 15 -11.87 5.93 -11.95
N ARG A 16 -13.02 5.97 -12.64
CA ARG A 16 -14.04 4.89 -12.56
C ARG A 16 -13.54 3.57 -13.14
N ALA A 17 -12.85 3.62 -14.29
CA ALA A 17 -12.32 2.44 -14.95
C ALA A 17 -11.18 1.79 -14.16
N GLN A 18 -10.36 2.60 -13.48
CA GLN A 18 -9.29 2.13 -12.60
C GLN A 18 -9.25 2.95 -11.31
N PRO A 19 -10.05 2.58 -10.29
CA PRO A 19 -10.07 3.28 -9.01
C PRO A 19 -8.68 3.42 -8.40
N GLY A 20 -8.34 4.64 -7.97
CA GLY A 20 -7.07 4.95 -7.35
C GLY A 20 -5.92 5.21 -8.32
N ILE A 21 -6.16 5.22 -9.64
CA ILE A 21 -5.13 5.55 -10.65
C ILE A 21 -4.52 6.95 -10.42
N PHE A 22 -5.31 7.89 -9.88
CA PHE A 22 -4.88 9.25 -9.56
C PHE A 22 -4.68 9.52 -8.05
N SER A 23 -5.17 8.62 -7.17
CA SER A 23 -5.22 8.88 -5.73
C SER A 23 -3.85 9.14 -5.11
N GLN A 24 -3.78 10.22 -4.35
CA GLN A 24 -2.58 10.70 -3.63
C GLN A 24 -1.35 10.96 -4.51
N LYS A 25 -1.42 10.85 -5.84
CA LYS A 25 -0.26 11.01 -6.74
C LYS A 25 0.19 12.47 -6.82
N ARG A 26 1.47 12.67 -7.14
CA ARG A 26 2.03 13.98 -7.52
C ARG A 26 1.88 14.17 -9.02
N VAL A 27 1.22 15.24 -9.42
CA VAL A 27 0.95 15.54 -10.83
C VAL A 27 1.82 16.70 -11.31
N LEU A 28 2.49 16.51 -12.44
CA LEU A 28 3.14 17.59 -13.18
C LEU A 28 2.37 17.85 -14.47
N MET A 29 1.88 19.08 -14.64
CA MET A 29 1.24 19.57 -15.86
C MET A 29 2.30 20.01 -16.88
N VAL A 30 2.19 19.54 -18.11
CA VAL A 30 3.15 19.73 -19.21
C VAL A 30 2.42 19.87 -20.56
N PRO A 31 2.06 21.09 -21.00
CA PRO A 31 1.88 22.31 -20.20
C PRO A 31 0.52 22.30 -19.46
N GLY A 32 0.33 23.21 -18.51
CA GLY A 32 -0.97 23.43 -17.86
C GLY A 32 -1.80 24.59 -18.44
N LEU A 33 -1.15 25.60 -19.05
CA LEU A 33 -1.83 26.83 -19.53
C LEU A 33 -3.00 26.57 -20.49
N ASN A 34 -2.95 25.48 -21.26
CA ASN A 34 -3.98 25.09 -22.22
C ASN A 34 -4.78 23.83 -21.82
N HIS A 35 -4.66 23.39 -20.56
CA HIS A 35 -5.25 22.15 -20.04
C HIS A 35 -5.96 22.40 -18.70
N ALA A 36 -6.74 23.49 -18.62
CA ALA A 36 -7.40 23.91 -17.38
C ALA A 36 -8.44 22.90 -16.88
N GLY A 37 -9.14 22.21 -17.79
CA GLY A 37 -10.10 21.16 -17.42
C GLY A 37 -9.41 19.95 -16.82
N LEU A 38 -8.31 19.50 -17.44
CA LEU A 38 -7.47 18.41 -16.96
C LEU A 38 -6.86 18.73 -15.60
N ALA A 39 -6.26 19.92 -15.45
CA ALA A 39 -5.68 20.37 -14.18
C ALA A 39 -6.74 20.41 -13.06
N GLN A 40 -7.91 21.01 -13.32
CA GLN A 40 -9.00 21.10 -12.34
C GLN A 40 -9.52 19.73 -11.92
N ALA A 41 -9.62 18.78 -12.85
CA ALA A 41 -10.09 17.43 -12.54
C ALA A 41 -9.07 16.62 -11.73
N LEU A 42 -7.79 16.73 -12.06
CA LEU A 42 -6.71 16.05 -11.34
C LEU A 42 -6.49 16.67 -9.95
N GLU A 43 -6.61 17.98 -9.79
CA GLU A 43 -6.48 18.68 -8.49
C GLU A 43 -7.46 18.14 -7.44
N ARG A 44 -8.65 17.67 -7.86
CA ARG A 44 -9.66 17.07 -6.96
C ARG A 44 -9.34 15.64 -6.51
N ARG A 45 -8.39 14.95 -7.16
CA ARG A 45 -8.11 13.51 -6.96
C ARG A 45 -6.68 13.22 -6.50
N THR A 46 -5.83 14.24 -6.42
CA THR A 46 -4.37 14.09 -6.25
C THR A 46 -3.89 14.85 -5.02
N SER A 47 -2.69 14.52 -4.52
CA SER A 47 -2.17 15.16 -3.31
C SER A 47 -1.51 16.51 -3.58
N THR A 48 -0.94 16.68 -4.78
CA THR A 48 -0.22 17.90 -5.14
C THR A 48 -0.10 18.01 -6.66
N ILE A 49 -0.35 19.20 -7.20
CA ILE A 49 -0.18 19.53 -8.61
C ILE A 49 0.92 20.59 -8.77
N ARG A 50 1.77 20.44 -9.79
CA ARG A 50 2.76 21.44 -10.23
C ARG A 50 2.64 21.67 -11.72
N TYR A 51 3.08 22.83 -12.17
CA TYR A 51 3.06 23.27 -13.55
C TYR A 51 4.49 23.42 -14.06
N ALA A 52 4.82 22.73 -15.16
CA ALA A 52 6.14 22.80 -15.77
C ALA A 52 6.31 24.03 -16.66
N ASP A 53 5.22 24.72 -17.00
CA ASP A 53 5.17 25.87 -17.91
C ASP A 53 6.24 26.93 -17.62
N PRO A 54 6.47 27.37 -16.36
CA PRO A 54 7.48 28.39 -16.08
C PRO A 54 8.91 27.91 -16.39
N MET A 55 9.21 26.63 -16.16
CA MET A 55 10.52 26.05 -16.43
C MET A 55 10.71 25.76 -17.92
N ILE A 56 9.67 25.25 -18.58
CA ILE A 56 9.70 24.83 -19.98
C ILE A 56 9.69 26.02 -20.92
N PHE A 57 8.83 27.02 -20.73
CA PHE A 57 8.69 28.12 -21.69
C PHE A 57 9.58 29.33 -21.39
N PHE A 58 9.95 29.53 -20.11
CA PHE A 58 10.69 30.70 -19.65
C PHE A 58 12.08 30.39 -19.08
N GLY A 59 12.46 29.10 -18.99
CA GLY A 59 13.77 28.72 -18.47
C GLY A 59 13.98 29.08 -17.00
N LEU A 60 12.91 29.25 -16.22
CA LEU A 60 13.04 29.55 -14.79
C LEU A 60 13.70 28.38 -14.06
N PRO A 61 14.58 28.66 -13.08
CA PRO A 61 15.21 27.63 -12.27
C PRO A 61 14.17 26.89 -11.40
N GLY A 62 14.36 25.59 -11.21
CA GLY A 62 13.47 24.72 -10.44
C GLY A 62 13.58 24.87 -8.93
N PHE A 63 13.39 26.08 -8.39
CA PHE A 63 13.39 26.34 -6.94
C PHE A 63 12.05 25.96 -6.27
N PRO A 64 12.04 25.66 -4.96
CA PRO A 64 10.80 25.41 -4.23
C PRO A 64 9.79 26.55 -4.40
N GLY A 65 8.55 26.21 -4.79
CA GLY A 65 7.48 27.18 -5.08
C GLY A 65 7.32 27.50 -6.57
N VAL A 66 8.35 27.30 -7.40
CA VAL A 66 8.25 27.42 -8.86
C VAL A 66 7.38 26.28 -9.41
N GLY A 67 6.39 26.64 -10.23
CA GLY A 67 5.38 25.71 -10.74
C GLY A 67 4.16 25.52 -9.83
N SER A 68 3.95 26.37 -8.81
CA SER A 68 2.66 26.44 -8.11
C SER A 68 1.58 27.07 -9.00
N ARG A 69 0.30 26.88 -8.65
CA ARG A 69 -0.82 27.54 -9.34
C ARG A 69 -0.68 29.07 -9.30
N GLN A 70 -0.31 29.64 -8.15
CA GLN A 70 -0.10 31.07 -7.99
C GLN A 70 1.03 31.58 -8.91
N THR A 71 2.13 30.84 -8.99
CA THR A 71 3.24 31.19 -9.90
C THR A 71 2.80 31.12 -11.36
N LEU A 72 1.97 30.14 -11.73
CA LEU A 72 1.39 30.05 -13.07
C LEU A 72 0.50 31.26 -13.36
N GLU A 73 -0.42 31.60 -12.46
CA GLU A 73 -1.35 32.74 -12.62
C GLU A 73 -0.61 34.08 -12.70
N GLN A 74 0.46 34.26 -11.93
CA GLN A 74 1.32 35.45 -12.00
C GLN A 74 2.16 35.51 -13.26
N ALA A 75 2.66 34.36 -13.73
CA ALA A 75 3.44 34.27 -14.95
C ALA A 75 2.56 34.34 -16.21
N ALA A 76 1.29 33.92 -16.17
CA ALA A 76 0.43 33.72 -17.33
C ALA A 76 0.18 35.00 -18.16
N PRO A 77 -0.15 36.17 -17.59
CA PRO A 77 -0.33 37.39 -18.38
C PRO A 77 0.90 37.82 -19.19
N PRO A 78 2.10 38.00 -18.61
CA PRO A 78 3.29 38.32 -19.40
C PRO A 78 3.72 37.16 -20.32
N THR A 79 3.44 35.91 -19.92
CA THR A 79 3.64 34.71 -20.74
C THR A 79 2.86 34.78 -22.04
N LEU A 80 1.55 34.98 -21.95
CA LEU A 80 0.66 35.00 -23.12
C LEU A 80 1.01 36.18 -24.05
N GLU A 81 1.40 37.32 -23.48
CA GLU A 81 1.83 38.48 -24.24
C GLU A 81 3.14 38.25 -25.02
N GLN A 82 4.09 37.47 -24.47
CA GLN A 82 5.30 37.07 -25.20
C GLN A 82 5.06 35.92 -26.19
N LEU A 83 4.14 35.01 -25.85
CA LEU A 83 3.87 33.80 -26.63
C LEU A 83 2.99 34.09 -27.86
N LYS A 84 2.18 35.15 -27.87
CA LYS A 84 1.30 35.47 -29.01
C LYS A 84 2.05 35.62 -30.34
N ASP A 85 3.31 36.08 -30.30
CA ASP A 85 4.17 36.29 -31.46
C ASP A 85 5.18 35.14 -31.67
N ALA A 86 5.14 34.10 -30.82
CA ALA A 86 6.05 32.98 -30.92
C ALA A 86 5.68 32.06 -32.11
N PRO A 87 6.67 31.41 -32.76
CA PRO A 87 6.40 30.43 -33.79
C PRO A 87 5.48 29.32 -33.28
N PHE A 88 4.56 28.86 -34.13
CA PHE A 88 3.60 27.79 -33.78
C PHE A 88 4.28 26.55 -33.17
N ALA A 89 5.46 26.16 -33.68
CA ALA A 89 6.22 25.02 -33.16
C ALA A 89 6.75 25.20 -31.72
N ARG A 90 6.77 26.44 -31.20
CA ARG A 90 7.09 26.76 -29.80
C ARG A 90 5.84 26.71 -28.92
N LEU A 91 4.68 27.10 -29.46
CA LEU A 91 3.38 27.07 -28.78
C LEU A 91 2.78 25.67 -28.69
N GLN A 92 2.94 24.90 -29.75
CA GLN A 92 2.51 23.52 -29.85
C GLN A 92 3.71 22.65 -30.29
N PRO A 93 4.55 22.23 -29.33
CA PRO A 93 5.69 21.37 -29.61
C PRO A 93 5.24 20.08 -30.30
N GLN A 94 5.79 19.79 -31.46
CA GLN A 94 5.45 18.57 -32.18
C GLN A 94 6.24 17.38 -31.61
N PRO A 95 5.65 16.18 -31.54
CA PRO A 95 6.30 14.98 -31.01
C PRO A 95 7.61 14.58 -31.72
N ASN A 96 7.79 15.01 -32.97
CA ASN A 96 8.96 14.73 -33.80
C ASN A 96 10.04 15.83 -33.75
N GLY A 97 9.89 16.83 -32.89
CA GLY A 97 10.90 17.87 -32.68
C GLY A 97 12.16 17.31 -32.02
N THR A 98 13.26 18.08 -32.08
CA THR A 98 14.50 17.74 -31.37
C THR A 98 14.23 17.66 -29.86
N PRO A 99 14.54 16.53 -29.20
CA PRO A 99 14.43 16.41 -27.76
C PRO A 99 15.28 17.48 -27.06
N GLU A 100 14.69 18.12 -26.05
CA GLU A 100 15.29 19.21 -25.33
C GLU A 100 14.89 19.09 -23.86
N ALA A 101 15.59 18.25 -23.11
CA ALA A 101 15.24 17.98 -21.71
C ALA A 101 15.23 19.29 -20.89
N ARG A 102 14.11 19.58 -20.25
CA ARG A 102 13.92 20.73 -19.36
C ARG A 102 13.15 20.28 -18.13
N ALA A 103 13.39 20.95 -16.99
CA ALA A 103 12.69 20.66 -15.74
C ALA A 103 12.81 19.20 -15.24
N GLU A 104 13.95 18.54 -15.45
CA GLU A 104 14.16 17.12 -15.07
C GLU A 104 13.76 16.83 -13.61
N SER A 105 14.13 17.70 -12.67
CA SER A 105 13.77 17.56 -11.26
C SER A 105 12.25 17.58 -11.02
N ALA A 106 11.50 18.32 -11.83
CA ALA A 106 10.04 18.34 -11.77
C ALA A 106 9.45 17.05 -12.34
N PHE A 107 10.00 16.55 -13.45
CA PHE A 107 9.63 15.26 -14.00
C PHE A 107 9.90 14.14 -13.00
N ASP A 108 11.08 14.12 -12.35
CA ASP A 108 11.45 13.12 -11.34
C ASP A 108 10.54 13.16 -10.11
N TRP A 109 10.15 14.36 -9.68
CA TRP A 109 9.19 14.55 -8.60
C TRP A 109 7.79 14.02 -8.94
N ALA A 110 7.40 13.97 -10.22
CA ALA A 110 6.05 13.57 -10.61
C ALA A 110 5.84 12.04 -10.60
N ASP A 111 4.68 11.62 -10.10
CA ASP A 111 4.17 10.25 -10.29
C ASP A 111 3.29 10.17 -11.57
N ILE A 112 2.57 11.27 -11.87
CA ILE A 112 1.79 11.48 -13.08
C ILE A 112 2.34 12.67 -13.86
N ILE A 113 2.51 12.52 -15.16
CA ILE A 113 2.78 13.62 -16.09
C ILE A 113 1.54 13.82 -16.94
N ALA A 114 0.93 15.01 -16.89
CA ALA A 114 -0.35 15.28 -17.53
C ALA A 114 -0.26 16.47 -18.49
N GLY A 115 -0.89 16.42 -19.66
CA GLY A 115 -0.94 17.54 -20.61
C GLY A 115 -0.84 17.12 -22.06
N ASP A 116 0.04 17.77 -22.81
CA ASP A 116 0.23 17.57 -24.25
C ASP A 116 1.36 16.56 -24.53
N VAL A 117 1.06 15.54 -25.34
CA VAL A 117 2.03 14.47 -25.64
C VAL A 117 3.26 14.98 -26.38
N GLY A 118 3.12 16.01 -27.23
CA GLY A 118 4.23 16.61 -27.96
C GLY A 118 5.16 17.39 -27.05
N ALA A 119 4.61 18.18 -26.13
CA ALA A 119 5.38 18.86 -25.10
C ALA A 119 6.09 17.86 -24.17
N ILE A 120 5.40 16.80 -23.73
CA ILE A 120 5.99 15.75 -22.91
C ILE A 120 7.16 15.09 -23.65
N ARG A 121 6.98 14.63 -24.89
CA ARG A 121 8.04 13.96 -25.67
C ARG A 121 9.24 14.87 -25.93
N ARG A 122 9.01 16.17 -26.13
CA ARG A 122 10.09 17.13 -26.35
C ARG A 122 10.89 17.41 -25.08
N TYR A 123 10.23 17.68 -23.95
CA TYR A 123 10.88 18.24 -22.76
C TYR A 123 11.16 17.24 -21.65
N ALA A 124 10.51 16.07 -21.66
CA ALA A 124 10.75 15.03 -20.67
C ALA A 124 12.18 14.48 -20.76
N PRO A 125 12.75 14.03 -19.62
CA PRO A 125 14.00 13.29 -19.62
C PRO A 125 13.88 11.96 -20.40
N ALA A 126 15.01 11.34 -20.68
CA ALA A 126 15.07 10.05 -21.38
C ALA A 126 14.40 8.91 -20.59
N SER A 127 14.33 9.01 -19.26
CA SER A 127 13.73 7.99 -18.39
C SER A 127 12.44 8.52 -17.75
N LEU A 128 11.34 7.83 -18.06
CA LEU A 128 10.01 8.01 -17.46
C LEU A 128 9.58 6.79 -16.64
N LYS A 129 10.54 6.01 -16.15
CA LYS A 129 10.30 4.78 -15.36
C LYS A 129 9.27 5.01 -14.26
N ARG A 130 8.25 4.14 -14.21
CA ARG A 130 7.20 4.10 -13.18
C ARG A 130 6.22 5.28 -13.19
N LYS A 131 6.24 6.09 -14.25
CA LYS A 131 5.35 7.25 -14.39
C LYS A 131 4.10 6.87 -15.18
N THR A 132 2.98 7.47 -14.79
CA THR A 132 1.75 7.46 -15.57
C THR A 132 1.70 8.72 -16.42
N VAL A 133 1.49 8.58 -17.71
CA VAL A 133 1.35 9.70 -18.64
C VAL A 133 -0.14 9.86 -18.96
N VAL A 134 -0.68 11.05 -18.76
CA VAL A 134 -2.09 11.38 -18.94
C VAL A 134 -2.20 12.46 -20.00
N VAL A 135 -2.76 12.11 -21.16
CA VAL A 135 -2.86 13.02 -22.30
C VAL A 135 -4.27 12.98 -22.86
N GLU A 136 -4.63 14.01 -23.61
CA GLU A 136 -5.92 14.00 -24.30
C GLU A 136 -5.98 12.88 -25.34
N TYR A 137 -4.93 12.78 -26.15
CA TYR A 137 -4.82 11.79 -27.20
C TYR A 137 -3.36 11.37 -27.40
N ALA A 138 -3.15 10.19 -27.98
CA ALA A 138 -1.84 9.67 -28.36
C ALA A 138 -1.96 8.74 -29.56
N ASN A 139 -0.93 8.68 -30.39
CA ASN A 139 -0.81 7.70 -31.47
C ASN A 139 0.21 6.59 -31.11
N GLU A 140 0.34 5.57 -31.98
CA GLU A 140 1.26 4.44 -31.74
C GLU A 140 2.74 4.85 -31.65
N ALA A 141 3.15 5.90 -32.37
CA ALA A 141 4.51 6.41 -32.27
C ALA A 141 4.78 7.04 -30.90
N ASP A 142 3.78 7.74 -30.34
CA ASP A 142 3.85 8.28 -28.98
C ASP A 142 3.94 7.15 -27.95
N LEU A 143 3.11 6.12 -28.07
CA LEU A 143 3.15 4.94 -27.19
C LEU A 143 4.50 4.23 -27.27
N THR A 144 5.11 4.16 -28.46
CA THR A 144 6.42 3.55 -28.67
C THR A 144 7.54 4.35 -28.00
N ASP A 145 7.53 5.68 -28.15
CA ASP A 145 8.48 6.56 -27.47
C ASP A 145 8.35 6.45 -25.94
N LEU A 146 7.13 6.59 -25.41
CA LEU A 146 6.86 6.53 -23.97
C LEU A 146 7.24 5.15 -23.40
N ARG A 147 7.00 4.07 -24.14
CA ARG A 147 7.43 2.71 -23.76
C ARG A 147 8.95 2.62 -23.71
N GLY A 148 9.65 3.15 -24.71
CA GLY A 148 11.12 3.18 -24.76
C GLY A 148 11.73 3.97 -23.61
N ARG A 149 11.07 5.03 -23.15
CA ARG A 149 11.45 5.80 -21.95
C ARG A 149 11.12 5.09 -20.64
N GLY A 150 10.36 4.00 -20.67
CA GLY A 150 9.99 3.22 -19.49
C GLY A 150 8.73 3.71 -18.75
N ALA A 151 7.91 4.57 -19.36
CA ALA A 151 6.61 4.93 -18.78
C ALA A 151 5.77 3.66 -18.55
N SER A 152 5.05 3.61 -17.42
CA SER A 152 4.31 2.41 -16.99
C SER A 152 2.92 2.35 -17.58
N ILE A 153 2.21 3.46 -17.52
CA ILE A 153 0.81 3.58 -17.96
C ILE A 153 0.68 4.82 -18.83
N VAL A 154 -0.05 4.71 -19.93
CA VAL A 154 -0.59 5.85 -20.69
C VAL A 154 -2.10 5.85 -20.55
N VAL A 155 -2.66 7.01 -20.25
CA VAL A 155 -4.10 7.25 -20.28
C VAL A 155 -4.40 8.29 -21.36
N THR A 156 -5.20 7.91 -22.34
CA THR A 156 -5.77 8.86 -23.31
C THR A 156 -7.21 9.19 -22.93
N MET A 157 -7.50 10.47 -22.76
CA MET A 157 -8.81 10.92 -22.26
C MET A 157 -9.88 10.96 -23.34
N MET A 158 -9.54 11.31 -24.57
CA MET A 158 -10.50 11.38 -25.67
C MET A 158 -10.99 9.97 -26.06
N PRO A 159 -12.26 9.85 -26.51
CA PRO A 159 -12.79 8.57 -26.97
C PRO A 159 -12.07 8.11 -28.24
N ALA A 160 -12.04 6.79 -28.42
CA ALA A 160 -11.73 6.21 -29.71
C ALA A 160 -12.85 6.52 -30.71
N LEU A 161 -12.49 7.00 -31.91
CA LEU A 161 -13.45 7.20 -33.00
C LEU A 161 -13.35 6.09 -34.06
N ASP A 162 -12.39 5.17 -33.91
CA ASP A 162 -12.20 4.00 -34.75
C ASP A 162 -12.34 2.72 -33.92
N SER A 163 -12.20 1.56 -34.56
CA SER A 163 -12.26 0.26 -33.89
C SER A 163 -11.10 0.01 -32.92
N GLY A 164 -10.13 0.92 -32.84
CA GLY A 164 -9.02 0.82 -31.90
C GLY A 164 -9.40 1.44 -30.56
N ASN A 165 -9.18 0.74 -29.45
CA ASN A 165 -9.42 1.28 -28.09
C ASN A 165 -8.35 2.30 -27.66
N LEU A 166 -7.97 3.28 -28.50
CA LEU A 166 -7.02 4.34 -28.18
C LEU A 166 -7.59 5.68 -28.63
N GLY A 167 -7.63 6.66 -27.73
CA GLY A 167 -7.97 8.04 -28.09
C GLY A 167 -6.85 8.64 -28.94
N ARG A 168 -6.97 8.57 -30.27
CA ARG A 168 -5.97 9.07 -31.23
C ARG A 168 -6.25 10.50 -31.70
N TRP A 169 -7.45 11.01 -31.42
CA TRP A 169 -7.97 12.24 -31.98
C TRP A 169 -8.03 13.34 -30.94
N SER A 170 -7.68 14.56 -31.35
CA SER A 170 -7.73 15.72 -30.46
C SER A 170 -9.15 16.06 -30.02
N ALA A 171 -9.28 16.80 -28.91
CA ALA A 171 -10.58 17.32 -28.46
C ALA A 171 -11.30 18.13 -29.55
N ALA A 172 -10.56 18.88 -30.38
CA ALA A 172 -11.14 19.62 -31.50
C ALA A 172 -11.70 18.72 -32.61
N THR A 173 -11.04 17.59 -32.86
CA THR A 173 -11.52 16.58 -33.81
C THR A 173 -12.79 15.91 -33.27
N VAL A 174 -12.80 15.53 -31.99
CA VAL A 174 -13.98 14.95 -31.33
C VAL A 174 -15.14 15.95 -31.34
N GLU A 175 -14.89 17.22 -31.00
CA GLU A 175 -15.88 18.31 -31.08
C GLU A 175 -16.44 18.42 -32.50
N ALA A 176 -15.59 18.45 -33.52
CA ALA A 176 -16.04 18.49 -34.92
C ALA A 176 -16.89 17.27 -35.33
N THR A 177 -16.55 16.07 -34.85
CA THR A 177 -17.34 14.85 -35.09
C THR A 177 -18.71 14.93 -34.42
N LEU A 178 -18.79 15.37 -33.16
CA LEU A 178 -20.06 15.55 -32.45
C LEU A 178 -20.95 16.57 -33.17
N VAL A 179 -20.36 17.69 -33.59
CA VAL A 179 -21.05 18.71 -34.40
C VAL A 179 -21.56 18.10 -35.70
N ALA A 180 -20.75 17.34 -36.43
CA ALA A 180 -21.14 16.75 -37.71
C ALA A 180 -22.24 15.68 -37.60
N LEU A 181 -22.27 14.94 -36.48
CA LEU A 181 -23.22 13.85 -36.24
C LEU A 181 -24.47 14.28 -35.47
N ARG A 182 -24.59 15.56 -35.10
CA ARG A 182 -25.74 16.05 -34.32
C ARG A 182 -27.05 15.80 -35.07
N SER A 183 -28.03 15.28 -34.35
CA SER A 183 -29.35 14.93 -34.88
C SER A 183 -30.11 16.13 -35.47
N ASP A 184 -29.94 17.31 -34.87
CA ASP A 184 -30.48 18.58 -35.39
C ASP A 184 -29.33 19.51 -35.86
N PRO A 185 -29.08 19.61 -37.18
CA PRO A 185 -28.11 20.56 -37.73
C PRO A 185 -28.41 22.04 -37.41
N GLY A 186 -29.63 22.39 -37.04
CA GLY A 186 -30.00 23.75 -36.64
C GLY A 186 -29.72 24.08 -35.17
N ALA A 187 -29.44 23.06 -34.34
CA ALA A 187 -29.21 23.26 -32.91
C ALA A 187 -28.01 24.20 -32.64
N PRO A 188 -28.13 25.11 -31.66
CA PRO A 188 -27.03 26.02 -31.33
C PRO A 188 -25.85 25.24 -30.72
N LEU A 189 -24.62 25.68 -30.96
CA LEU A 189 -23.43 25.03 -30.41
C LEU A 189 -23.13 25.52 -28.97
N THR A 190 -24.04 25.25 -28.05
CA THR A 190 -23.92 25.58 -26.62
C THR A 190 -23.33 24.42 -25.82
N GLU A 191 -22.89 24.67 -24.58
CA GLU A 191 -22.42 23.59 -23.68
C GLU A 191 -23.50 22.52 -23.48
N ASP A 192 -24.77 22.91 -23.36
CA ASP A 192 -25.90 21.98 -23.19
C ASP A 192 -26.05 21.04 -24.39
N THR A 193 -25.95 21.55 -25.61
CA THR A 193 -26.00 20.72 -26.83
C THR A 193 -24.88 19.69 -26.86
N TYR A 194 -23.68 20.07 -26.42
CA TYR A 194 -22.58 19.11 -26.33
C TYR A 194 -22.76 18.11 -25.18
N LEU A 195 -23.35 18.50 -24.04
CA LEU A 195 -23.66 17.57 -22.96
C LEU A 195 -24.63 16.48 -23.42
N ASP A 196 -25.67 16.84 -24.17
CA ASP A 196 -26.61 15.88 -24.74
C ASP A 196 -25.92 14.94 -25.75
N LEU A 197 -25.13 15.48 -26.68
CA LEU A 197 -24.36 14.67 -27.64
C LEU A 197 -23.37 13.73 -26.96
N LEU A 198 -22.76 14.16 -25.84
CA LEU A 198 -21.84 13.34 -25.07
C LEU A 198 -22.54 12.23 -24.28
N ALA A 199 -23.81 12.43 -23.90
CA ALA A 199 -24.60 11.40 -23.22
C ALA A 199 -24.99 10.25 -24.17
N GLU A 200 -25.04 10.51 -25.48
CA GLU A 200 -25.38 9.51 -26.50
C GLU A 200 -24.20 8.63 -26.92
N ILE A 201 -22.95 9.02 -26.63
CA ILE A 201 -21.76 8.24 -26.99
C ILE A 201 -21.28 7.35 -25.84
N GLU A 202 -20.91 6.10 -26.17
CA GLU A 202 -20.16 5.26 -25.26
C GLU A 202 -18.70 5.74 -25.14
N TRP A 203 -18.46 6.65 -24.21
CA TRP A 203 -17.12 7.14 -23.95
C TRP A 203 -16.37 6.24 -22.96
N MET A 204 -15.30 5.62 -23.42
CA MET A 204 -14.29 5.01 -22.55
C MET A 204 -12.89 5.60 -22.79
N PRO A 205 -12.20 6.10 -21.74
CA PRO A 205 -10.79 6.46 -21.86
C PRO A 205 -9.95 5.20 -22.05
N ALA A 206 -8.86 5.31 -22.79
CA ALA A 206 -7.95 4.18 -22.94
C ALA A 206 -6.87 4.21 -21.87
N ILE A 207 -6.80 3.17 -21.05
CA ILE A 207 -5.72 2.95 -20.08
C ILE A 207 -4.84 1.81 -20.59
N ARG A 208 -3.60 2.13 -20.96
CA ARG A 208 -2.65 1.18 -21.54
C ARG A 208 -1.45 1.01 -20.62
N THR A 209 -1.23 -0.21 -20.15
CA THR A 209 0.05 -0.58 -19.53
C THR A 209 1.08 -0.74 -20.64
N LEU A 210 2.18 0.01 -20.58
CA LEU A 210 3.21 0.01 -21.61
C LEU A 210 4.31 -1.02 -21.37
N GLN A 211 4.53 -1.39 -20.10
CA GLN A 211 5.52 -2.39 -19.68
C GLN A 211 4.83 -3.74 -19.43
N PRO A 212 5.03 -4.76 -20.28
CA PRO A 212 4.39 -6.06 -20.13
C PRO A 212 4.66 -6.70 -18.76
N GLN A 213 5.86 -6.47 -18.21
CA GLN A 213 6.26 -7.01 -16.92
C GLN A 213 5.47 -6.41 -15.75
N GLU A 214 4.80 -5.26 -15.93
CA GLU A 214 4.01 -4.60 -14.88
C GLU A 214 2.51 -4.84 -15.02
N GLN A 215 2.07 -5.48 -16.10
CA GLN A 215 0.67 -5.75 -16.36
C GLN A 215 0.13 -6.79 -15.37
N GLY A 216 -1.02 -6.46 -14.76
CA GLY A 216 -1.73 -7.37 -13.86
C GLY A 216 -1.04 -7.62 -12.51
N ILE A 217 0.04 -6.93 -12.15
CA ILE A 217 0.66 -7.11 -10.82
C ILE A 217 -0.23 -6.53 -9.72
N ASN A 218 -0.57 -7.36 -8.73
CA ASN A 218 -1.25 -6.91 -7.53
C ASN A 218 -0.24 -6.33 -6.55
N ARG A 219 -0.45 -5.08 -6.14
CA ARG A 219 0.48 -4.38 -5.24
C ARG A 219 -0.08 -4.30 -3.83
N PHE A 220 0.79 -4.50 -2.84
CA PHE A 220 0.51 -4.34 -1.43
C PHE A 220 1.60 -3.50 -0.76
N SER A 221 1.36 -3.09 0.48
CA SER A 221 2.37 -2.43 1.31
C SER A 221 2.44 -3.11 2.67
N PHE A 222 3.60 -3.05 3.30
CA PHE A 222 3.80 -3.55 4.65
C PHE A 222 4.53 -2.50 5.47
N VAL A 223 3.96 -2.16 6.62
CA VAL A 223 4.54 -1.19 7.55
C VAL A 223 5.27 -1.94 8.65
N ILE A 224 6.53 -1.58 8.84
CA ILE A 224 7.36 -2.09 9.92
C ILE A 224 7.82 -0.94 10.81
N HIS A 225 8.47 -1.31 11.90
CA HIS A 225 9.15 -0.38 12.79
C HIS A 225 10.48 -1.01 13.21
N PRO A 226 11.51 -0.21 13.56
CA PRO A 226 12.70 -0.75 14.19
C PRO A 226 12.29 -1.44 15.50
N LEU A 227 12.68 -2.72 15.66
CA LEU A 227 12.47 -3.45 16.92
C LEU A 227 13.33 -2.85 18.05
N ASP A 228 14.51 -2.35 17.69
CA ASP A 228 15.44 -1.65 18.56
C ASP A 228 16.24 -0.58 17.78
N VAL A 229 16.96 0.27 18.50
CA VAL A 229 17.78 1.34 17.92
C VAL A 229 18.90 0.85 17.00
N ARG A 230 19.34 -0.42 17.12
CA ARG A 230 20.40 -0.99 16.27
C ARG A 230 19.95 -1.06 14.82
N PHE A 231 18.65 -1.25 14.56
CA PHE A 231 18.10 -1.14 13.20
C PHE A 231 18.32 0.26 12.61
N VAL A 232 18.21 1.31 13.42
CA VAL A 232 18.51 2.69 12.99
C VAL A 232 20.01 2.84 12.73
N HIS A 233 20.85 2.33 13.62
CA HIS A 233 22.31 2.36 13.47
C HIS A 233 22.86 1.53 12.30
N ASN A 234 22.12 0.51 11.85
CA ASN A 234 22.52 -0.38 10.77
C ASN A 234 22.01 0.08 9.40
N ASP A 235 21.01 0.97 9.36
CA ASP A 235 20.57 1.58 8.10
C ASP A 235 21.71 2.39 7.48
N ARG A 236 21.97 2.14 6.19
CA ARG A 236 23.06 2.78 5.42
C ARG A 236 23.04 4.31 5.53
N ARG A 237 21.87 4.93 5.64
CA ARG A 237 21.69 6.40 5.74
C ARG A 237 22.03 6.96 7.13
N PHE A 238 21.95 6.11 8.16
CA PHE A 238 22.02 6.53 9.55
C PHE A 238 23.17 5.86 10.33
N ARG A 239 24.13 5.22 9.66
CA ARG A 239 25.29 4.56 10.32
C ARG A 239 26.09 5.46 11.26
N TRP A 240 26.11 6.76 10.98
CA TRP A 240 26.78 7.77 11.81
C TRP A 240 26.12 7.96 13.19
N THR A 241 24.87 7.52 13.36
CA THR A 241 24.16 7.62 14.65
C THR A 241 24.76 6.70 15.72
N ARG A 242 25.60 5.73 15.35
CA ARG A 242 26.32 4.84 16.29
C ARG A 242 27.24 5.59 17.27
N PHE A 243 27.58 6.84 16.98
CA PHE A 243 28.40 7.68 17.84
C PHE A 243 27.59 8.50 18.84
N PHE A 244 26.25 8.41 18.81
CA PHE A 244 25.35 9.14 19.68
C PHE A 244 24.67 8.20 20.69
N PRO A 245 24.24 8.71 21.86
CA PRO A 245 23.46 7.92 22.81
C PRO A 245 22.14 7.41 22.21
N ASP A 246 21.86 6.12 22.38
CA ASP A 246 20.69 5.41 21.87
C ASP A 246 19.36 6.15 22.17
N GLU A 247 19.19 6.65 23.40
CA GLU A 247 17.94 7.34 23.78
C GLU A 247 17.69 8.63 22.99
N ILE A 248 18.76 9.34 22.62
CA ILE A 248 18.66 10.56 21.80
C ILE A 248 18.33 10.17 20.36
N VAL A 249 18.99 9.13 19.84
CA VAL A 249 18.76 8.64 18.49
C VAL A 249 17.33 8.15 18.32
N GLU A 250 16.81 7.35 19.27
CA GLU A 250 15.42 6.90 19.25
C GLU A 250 14.42 8.07 19.28
N ARG A 251 14.65 9.05 20.17
CA ARG A 251 13.75 10.20 20.31
C ARG A 251 13.72 11.06 19.04
N VAL A 252 14.87 11.30 18.42
CA VAL A 252 14.96 12.07 17.17
C VAL A 252 14.35 11.27 16.00
N ALA A 253 14.71 9.99 15.88
CA ALA A 253 14.19 9.12 14.82
C ALA A 253 12.66 8.98 14.88
N ALA A 254 12.08 8.94 16.08
CA ALA A 254 10.64 8.90 16.26
C ALA A 254 9.92 10.10 15.62
N HIS A 255 10.55 11.27 15.47
CA HIS A 255 9.93 12.44 14.85
C HIS A 255 10.04 12.46 13.32
N PHE A 256 10.82 11.55 12.71
CA PHE A 256 10.92 11.48 11.26
C PHE A 256 9.63 10.98 10.61
N PRO A 257 9.28 11.47 9.41
CA PRO A 257 8.16 10.92 8.66
C PRO A 257 8.43 9.46 8.27
N PRO A 258 7.40 8.67 7.93
CA PRO A 258 7.59 7.32 7.44
C PRO A 258 8.54 7.27 6.25
N ILE A 259 9.42 6.28 6.24
CA ILE A 259 10.50 6.14 5.27
C ILE A 259 10.25 4.91 4.41
N TYR A 260 10.31 5.07 3.09
CA TYR A 260 10.34 3.94 2.17
C TYR A 260 11.68 3.19 2.28
N LEU A 261 11.61 1.87 2.46
CA LEU A 261 12.78 1.01 2.60
C LEU A 261 13.11 0.29 1.30
N SER A 262 12.20 -0.54 0.83
CA SER A 262 12.46 -1.45 -0.29
C SER A 262 11.19 -1.84 -1.04
N ARG A 263 11.41 -2.46 -2.21
CA ARG A 263 10.38 -3.10 -3.03
C ARG A 263 10.52 -4.60 -2.81
N ILE A 264 9.40 -5.27 -2.59
CA ILE A 264 9.32 -6.72 -2.48
C ILE A 264 8.92 -7.26 -3.86
N THR A 265 9.71 -8.14 -4.43
CA THR A 265 9.47 -8.73 -5.77
C THR A 265 9.57 -10.25 -5.75
N GLY A 266 9.20 -10.92 -6.84
CA GLY A 266 9.36 -12.37 -7.01
C GLY A 266 8.20 -13.23 -6.49
N GLY A 267 7.29 -12.64 -5.70
CA GLY A 267 6.09 -13.33 -5.24
C GLY A 267 5.14 -13.68 -6.40
N GLN A 268 4.77 -14.96 -6.50
CA GLN A 268 3.85 -15.45 -7.52
C GLN A 268 3.01 -16.62 -6.97
N SER A 269 1.70 -16.58 -7.22
CA SER A 269 0.84 -17.72 -6.91
C SER A 269 1.19 -18.90 -7.83
N PRO A 270 1.51 -20.09 -7.28
CA PRO A 270 1.78 -21.28 -8.08
C PRO A 270 0.51 -21.81 -8.78
N THR A 271 -0.67 -21.48 -8.23
CA THR A 271 -1.96 -21.97 -8.73
C THR A 271 -2.52 -21.09 -9.84
N THR A 272 -2.46 -19.76 -9.69
CA THR A 272 -3.08 -18.82 -10.65
C THR A 272 -2.07 -18.11 -11.55
N GLY A 273 -0.78 -18.20 -11.25
CA GLY A 273 0.26 -17.41 -11.91
C GLY A 273 0.22 -15.93 -11.56
N GLN A 274 -0.71 -15.48 -10.71
CA GLN A 274 -0.87 -14.09 -10.30
C GLN A 274 0.39 -13.60 -9.58
N ARG A 275 1.02 -12.55 -10.12
CA ARG A 275 2.20 -11.91 -9.56
C ARG A 275 1.82 -10.86 -8.53
N ILE A 276 2.62 -10.75 -7.49
CA ILE A 276 2.47 -9.72 -6.45
C ILE A 276 3.74 -8.88 -6.32
N GLU A 277 3.57 -7.69 -5.81
CA GLU A 277 4.67 -6.78 -5.48
C GLU A 277 4.34 -6.02 -4.21
N GLY A 278 5.32 -5.92 -3.32
CA GLY A 278 5.17 -5.23 -2.04
C GLY A 278 5.99 -3.96 -1.95
N HIS A 279 5.57 -3.05 -1.09
CA HIS A 279 6.36 -1.89 -0.68
C HIS A 279 6.57 -1.93 0.82
N LEU A 280 7.83 -1.87 1.25
CA LEU A 280 8.19 -1.87 2.66
C LEU A 280 8.38 -0.43 3.15
N ILE A 281 7.69 -0.08 4.23
CA ILE A 281 7.67 1.26 4.81
C ILE A 281 8.01 1.15 6.29
N THR A 282 8.88 2.00 6.82
CA THR A 282 9.16 2.08 8.27
C THR A 282 8.62 3.37 8.88
N LEU A 283 8.07 3.29 10.10
CA LEU A 283 7.60 4.48 10.84
C LEU A 283 8.73 5.27 11.53
N GLY A 284 9.92 4.68 11.63
CA GLY A 284 11.09 5.28 12.29
C GLY A 284 11.00 5.39 13.82
N ALA A 285 9.93 4.90 14.44
CA ALA A 285 9.72 4.92 15.89
C ALA A 285 9.86 3.50 16.48
N THR A 286 10.56 3.36 17.61
CA THR A 286 10.66 2.08 18.35
C THR A 286 9.40 1.83 19.18
N PRO A 287 9.14 0.58 19.65
CA PRO A 287 8.04 0.29 20.57
C PRO A 287 8.01 1.21 21.80
N ARG A 288 9.18 1.48 22.40
CA ARG A 288 9.31 2.38 23.56
C ARG A 288 8.81 3.79 23.23
N GLN A 289 9.19 4.35 22.07
CA GLN A 289 8.73 5.67 21.64
C GLN A 289 7.23 5.66 21.31
N MET A 290 6.73 4.62 20.64
CA MET A 290 5.30 4.49 20.31
C MET A 290 4.40 4.33 21.54
N MET A 291 4.90 3.75 22.65
CA MET A 291 4.17 3.72 23.93
C MET A 291 4.24 5.05 24.67
N THR A 292 5.38 5.76 24.58
CA THR A 292 5.59 7.03 25.27
C THR A 292 4.76 8.15 24.63
N HIS A 293 4.61 8.12 23.31
CA HIS A 293 3.75 9.03 22.57
C HIS A 293 2.35 8.40 22.41
N GLY A 294 1.30 9.06 22.88
CA GLY A 294 -0.07 8.51 22.80
C GLY A 294 -0.50 8.10 21.38
N GLU A 295 -1.53 7.26 21.28
CA GLU A 295 -1.95 6.56 20.05
C GLU A 295 -2.02 7.43 18.79
N ARG A 296 -2.50 8.68 18.93
CA ARG A 296 -2.66 9.61 17.81
C ARG A 296 -1.35 9.97 17.10
N PHE A 297 -0.22 9.92 17.81
CA PHE A 297 1.10 10.08 17.21
C PHE A 297 1.39 8.96 16.20
N THR A 298 1.08 7.73 16.59
CA THR A 298 1.26 6.54 15.74
C THR A 298 0.25 6.52 14.59
N TYR A 299 -1.02 6.85 14.84
CA TYR A 299 -2.03 6.96 13.78
C TYR A 299 -1.66 7.97 12.69
N ASN A 300 -1.19 9.16 13.09
CA ASN A 300 -0.74 10.18 12.13
C ASN A 300 0.38 9.67 11.20
N LYS A 301 1.30 8.86 11.73
CA LYS A 301 2.37 8.22 10.95
C LYS A 301 1.85 7.09 10.07
N LEU A 302 0.94 6.27 10.58
CA LEU A 302 0.30 5.20 9.80
C LEU A 302 -0.50 5.77 8.62
N ASN A 303 -1.21 6.88 8.80
CA ASN A 303 -1.90 7.56 7.71
C ASN A 303 -0.93 8.13 6.66
N GLN A 304 0.22 8.65 7.08
CA GLN A 304 1.26 9.06 6.13
C GLN A 304 1.85 7.87 5.36
N ALA A 305 2.02 6.72 6.02
CA ALA A 305 2.45 5.49 5.38
C ALA A 305 1.40 4.95 4.40
N ALA A 306 0.11 4.99 4.76
CA ALA A 306 -1.01 4.63 3.88
C ALA A 306 -1.02 5.47 2.59
N ARG A 307 -0.93 6.80 2.69
CA ARG A 307 -0.82 7.69 1.52
C ARG A 307 0.41 7.39 0.68
N MET A 308 1.52 7.00 1.31
CA MET A 308 2.74 6.59 0.59
C MET A 308 2.57 5.25 -0.15
N ALA A 309 1.83 4.31 0.44
CA ALA A 309 1.47 3.02 -0.14
C ALA A 309 0.52 3.20 -1.34
N GLU A 310 -0.51 4.03 -1.20
CA GLU A 310 -1.44 4.44 -2.28
C GLU A 310 -0.69 5.01 -3.48
N ARG A 311 0.22 5.95 -3.21
CA ARG A 311 1.08 6.52 -4.25
C ARG A 311 1.92 5.49 -4.98
N ARG A 312 2.16 4.31 -4.40
CA ARG A 312 2.89 3.22 -5.05
C ARG A 312 1.96 2.20 -5.69
N GLY A 313 0.65 2.43 -5.64
CA GLY A 313 -0.38 1.58 -6.24
C GLY A 313 -0.77 0.38 -5.36
N ALA A 314 -0.35 0.36 -4.10
CA ALA A 314 -0.78 -0.68 -3.17
C ALA A 314 -2.28 -0.56 -2.90
N ARG A 315 -2.98 -1.70 -2.91
CA ARG A 315 -4.43 -1.78 -2.61
C ARG A 315 -4.72 -2.12 -1.16
N ILE A 316 -3.75 -2.72 -0.48
CA ILE A 316 -3.84 -3.12 0.92
C ILE A 316 -2.51 -2.82 1.62
N MET A 317 -2.58 -2.41 2.87
CA MET A 317 -1.44 -2.22 3.75
C MET A 317 -1.57 -3.08 5.00
N GLY A 318 -0.55 -3.93 5.22
CA GLY A 318 -0.41 -4.69 6.46
C GLY A 318 0.28 -3.89 7.55
N LEU A 319 -0.25 -3.96 8.76
CA LEU A 319 0.34 -3.39 9.98
C LEU A 319 1.21 -4.45 10.67
N GLY A 320 2.52 -4.27 10.64
CA GLY A 320 3.47 -5.21 11.23
C GLY A 320 3.70 -4.98 12.73
N ALA A 321 3.81 -6.08 13.46
CA ALA A 321 4.27 -6.13 14.85
C ALA A 321 3.58 -5.08 15.73
N PHE A 322 4.35 -4.22 16.40
CA PHE A 322 3.80 -3.30 17.39
C PHE A 322 2.84 -2.25 16.81
N THR A 323 2.87 -2.02 15.48
CA THR A 323 1.92 -1.09 14.83
C THR A 323 0.49 -1.62 14.79
N SER A 324 0.28 -2.92 14.94
CA SER A 324 -1.06 -3.52 15.11
C SER A 324 -1.47 -3.71 16.57
N VAL A 325 -0.55 -3.48 17.51
CA VAL A 325 -0.80 -3.59 18.96
C VAL A 325 -1.13 -2.23 19.58
N VAL A 326 -0.57 -1.15 19.03
CA VAL A 326 -0.84 0.21 19.53
C VAL A 326 -2.24 0.64 19.16
N GLY A 327 -3.04 0.94 20.19
CA GLY A 327 -4.38 1.50 20.05
C GLY A 327 -5.42 0.44 19.68
N ASP A 328 -6.21 0.68 18.63
CA ASP A 328 -7.39 -0.11 18.28
C ASP A 328 -7.15 -1.18 17.20
N ALA A 329 -5.94 -1.71 17.12
CA ALA A 329 -5.51 -2.67 16.10
C ALA A 329 -5.64 -2.20 14.64
N GLY A 330 -5.66 -0.88 14.44
CA GLY A 330 -5.70 -0.24 13.13
C GLY A 330 -7.11 0.06 12.64
N ILE A 331 -8.14 -0.04 13.48
CA ILE A 331 -9.52 0.31 13.12
C ILE A 331 -9.61 1.79 12.74
N THR A 332 -9.02 2.69 13.54
CA THR A 332 -8.99 4.13 13.25
C THR A 332 -8.29 4.40 11.92
N VAL A 333 -7.14 3.77 11.69
CA VAL A 333 -6.38 3.92 10.42
C VAL A 333 -7.18 3.37 9.24
N ALA A 334 -7.90 2.26 9.40
CA ALA A 334 -8.75 1.68 8.37
C ALA A 334 -9.92 2.61 7.97
N HIS A 335 -10.43 3.41 8.91
CA HIS A 335 -11.46 4.41 8.64
C HIS A 335 -10.91 5.68 8.01
N GLU A 336 -9.67 6.09 8.34
CA GLU A 336 -9.06 7.34 7.87
C GLU A 336 -8.27 7.18 6.57
N ALA A 337 -7.84 5.97 6.21
CA ALA A 337 -7.07 5.69 4.99
C ALA A 337 -7.97 5.33 3.80
N ASP A 338 -7.54 5.70 2.59
CA ASP A 338 -8.23 5.35 1.34
C ASP A 338 -7.82 3.96 0.80
N ILE A 339 -7.03 3.19 1.57
CA ILE A 339 -6.66 1.79 1.26
C ILE A 339 -7.13 0.84 2.33
N ALA A 340 -7.32 -0.41 1.92
CA ALA A 340 -7.58 -1.49 2.85
C ALA A 340 -6.42 -1.63 3.85
N ILE A 341 -6.75 -1.72 5.14
CA ILE A 341 -5.81 -1.96 6.22
C ILE A 341 -6.06 -3.36 6.78
N THR A 342 -4.98 -4.08 7.10
CA THR A 342 -5.08 -5.37 7.79
C THR A 342 -4.04 -5.47 8.90
N SER A 343 -4.42 -6.08 10.02
CA SER A 343 -3.51 -6.45 11.10
C SER A 343 -2.77 -7.77 10.82
N GLY A 344 -3.22 -8.57 9.85
CA GLY A 344 -2.65 -9.89 9.56
C GLY A 344 -2.97 -10.99 10.60
N ASN A 345 -3.71 -10.66 11.67
CA ASN A 345 -3.99 -11.60 12.77
C ASN A 345 -4.75 -12.85 12.31
N SER A 346 -5.70 -12.73 11.38
CA SER A 346 -6.45 -13.88 10.86
C SER A 346 -5.56 -14.89 10.12
N LEU A 347 -4.61 -14.42 9.31
CA LEU A 347 -3.64 -15.28 8.64
C LEU A 347 -2.69 -15.92 9.67
N THR A 348 -2.29 -15.16 10.69
CA THR A 348 -1.45 -15.66 11.79
C THR A 348 -2.14 -16.79 12.55
N VAL A 349 -3.43 -16.65 12.87
CA VAL A 349 -4.25 -17.71 13.48
C VAL A 349 -4.29 -18.96 12.60
N ALA A 350 -4.60 -18.79 11.30
CA ALA A 350 -4.66 -19.92 10.37
C ALA A 350 -3.33 -20.66 10.26
N ALA A 351 -2.22 -19.93 10.10
CA ALA A 351 -0.87 -20.49 10.04
C ALA A 351 -0.49 -21.20 11.35
N THR A 352 -0.82 -20.60 12.50
CA THR A 352 -0.57 -21.18 13.83
C THR A 352 -1.30 -22.51 14.00
N LEU A 353 -2.60 -22.55 13.70
CA LEU A 353 -3.41 -23.75 13.88
C LEU A 353 -3.00 -24.86 12.92
N GLU A 354 -2.61 -24.53 11.68
CA GLU A 354 -2.08 -25.54 10.75
C GLU A 354 -0.71 -26.05 11.22
N ALA A 355 0.19 -25.17 11.69
CA ALA A 355 1.47 -25.58 12.26
C ALA A 355 1.28 -26.49 13.50
N ALA A 356 0.37 -26.11 14.40
CA ALA A 356 0.01 -26.89 15.58
C ALA A 356 -0.50 -28.28 15.21
N LYS A 357 -1.43 -28.35 14.25
CA LYS A 357 -1.97 -29.61 13.70
C LYS A 357 -0.85 -30.50 13.14
N GLN A 358 0.04 -29.96 12.31
CA GLN A 358 1.15 -30.73 11.75
C GLN A 358 2.11 -31.22 12.85
N ALA A 359 2.38 -30.40 13.85
CA ALA A 359 3.25 -30.75 14.96
C ALA A 359 2.67 -31.88 15.83
N VAL A 360 1.39 -31.82 16.22
CA VAL A 360 0.78 -32.90 17.01
C VAL A 360 0.69 -34.22 16.23
N ILE A 361 0.42 -34.18 14.91
CA ILE A 361 0.45 -35.38 14.05
C ILE A 361 1.86 -35.99 14.04
N LYS A 362 2.90 -35.17 13.89
CA LYS A 362 4.30 -35.62 13.91
C LYS A 362 4.72 -36.18 15.27
N MET A 363 4.11 -35.70 16.35
CA MET A 363 4.30 -36.23 17.71
C MET A 363 3.47 -37.50 17.99
N GLY A 364 2.74 -38.02 17.00
CA GLY A 364 2.06 -39.31 17.07
C GLY A 364 0.56 -39.24 17.34
N ALA A 365 -0.07 -38.06 17.32
CA ALA A 365 -1.51 -37.94 17.46
C ALA A 365 -2.23 -38.53 16.23
N THR A 366 -3.10 -39.53 16.46
CA THR A 366 -3.91 -40.17 15.40
C THR A 366 -5.34 -39.61 15.32
N ASP A 367 -5.83 -39.05 16.42
CA ASP A 367 -7.17 -38.46 16.54
C ASP A 367 -7.06 -37.05 17.11
N LEU A 368 -7.24 -36.06 16.25
CA LEU A 368 -7.08 -34.64 16.59
C LEU A 368 -8.27 -34.06 17.36
N THR A 369 -9.30 -34.86 17.62
CA THR A 369 -10.46 -34.45 18.43
C THR A 369 -10.29 -34.78 19.91
N LYS A 370 -9.17 -35.44 20.26
CA LYS A 370 -8.86 -35.88 21.63
C LYS A 370 -7.62 -35.19 22.16
N GLY A 371 -7.58 -35.07 23.48
CA GLY A 371 -6.50 -34.44 24.21
C GLY A 371 -6.98 -33.17 24.89
N LYS A 372 -6.05 -32.43 25.46
CA LYS A 372 -6.32 -31.20 26.20
C LYS A 372 -5.41 -30.08 25.72
N VAL A 373 -6.00 -28.93 25.40
CA VAL A 373 -5.25 -27.79 24.84
C VAL A 373 -5.24 -26.62 25.78
N MET A 374 -4.09 -25.99 25.95
CA MET A 374 -3.95 -24.72 26.67
C MET A 374 -3.68 -23.58 25.70
N ILE A 375 -4.37 -22.46 25.91
CA ILE A 375 -4.11 -21.20 25.20
C ILE A 375 -3.67 -20.17 26.23
N VAL A 376 -2.43 -19.68 26.11
CA VAL A 376 -1.87 -18.62 26.95
C VAL A 376 -1.91 -17.29 26.21
N GLY A 377 -2.48 -16.27 26.85
CA GLY A 377 -2.91 -15.05 26.15
C GLY A 377 -4.29 -15.20 25.50
N ALA A 378 -5.16 -16.04 26.08
CA ALA A 378 -6.45 -16.41 25.49
C ALA A 378 -7.39 -15.23 25.21
N THR A 379 -7.25 -14.11 25.92
CA THR A 379 -8.08 -12.90 25.72
C THR A 379 -7.55 -11.98 24.61
N GLY A 380 -6.35 -12.27 24.07
CA GLY A 380 -5.77 -11.52 22.96
C GLY A 380 -6.50 -11.71 21.63
N SER A 381 -6.19 -10.87 20.64
CA SER A 381 -6.81 -10.93 19.30
C SER A 381 -6.59 -12.27 18.60
N ILE A 382 -5.39 -12.84 18.70
CA ILE A 382 -5.04 -14.15 18.16
C ILE A 382 -5.55 -15.25 19.10
N GLY A 383 -5.23 -15.15 20.39
CA GLY A 383 -5.56 -16.16 21.39
C GLY A 383 -7.04 -16.46 21.51
N SER A 384 -7.92 -15.45 21.41
CA SER A 384 -9.37 -15.64 21.52
C SER A 384 -9.95 -16.42 20.35
N VAL A 385 -9.46 -16.18 19.14
CA VAL A 385 -9.87 -16.93 17.94
C VAL A 385 -9.31 -18.35 17.99
N CYS A 386 -8.03 -18.52 18.35
CA CYS A 386 -7.45 -19.85 18.57
C CYS A 386 -8.25 -20.64 19.62
N SER A 387 -8.63 -20.01 20.73
CA SER A 387 -9.41 -20.64 21.80
C SER A 387 -10.75 -21.16 21.30
N ARG A 388 -11.49 -20.36 20.53
CA ARG A 388 -12.80 -20.75 19.98
C ARG A 388 -12.67 -21.88 18.96
N LEU A 389 -11.70 -21.79 18.05
CA LEU A 389 -11.48 -22.82 17.02
C LEU A 389 -10.99 -24.15 17.61
N LEU A 390 -10.08 -24.11 18.59
CA LEU A 390 -9.57 -25.31 19.26
C LEU A 390 -10.63 -25.94 20.16
N ALA A 391 -11.50 -25.14 20.78
CA ALA A 391 -12.64 -25.67 21.54
C ALA A 391 -13.62 -26.44 20.65
N GLN A 392 -13.89 -25.95 19.43
CA GLN A 392 -14.72 -26.67 18.45
C GLN A 392 -14.08 -27.98 17.96
N ALA A 393 -12.75 -28.04 17.92
CA ALA A 393 -12.04 -29.22 17.45
C ALA A 393 -11.85 -30.30 18.53
N ILE A 394 -11.47 -29.90 19.75
CA ILE A 394 -10.97 -30.82 20.80
C ILE A 394 -11.89 -30.91 22.02
N PHE A 395 -12.82 -29.96 22.19
CA PHE A 395 -13.77 -29.88 23.30
C PHE A 395 -13.16 -29.70 24.71
N ASP A 396 -11.90 -30.03 24.98
CA ASP A 396 -11.24 -29.80 26.28
C ASP A 396 -10.15 -28.72 26.16
N VAL A 397 -10.46 -27.52 26.66
CA VAL A 397 -9.58 -26.34 26.55
C VAL A 397 -9.35 -25.66 27.90
N VAL A 398 -8.12 -25.17 28.08
CA VAL A 398 -7.70 -24.33 29.20
C VAL A 398 -7.33 -22.95 28.67
N LEU A 399 -8.02 -21.93 29.16
CA LEU A 399 -7.82 -20.54 28.77
C LEU A 399 -7.01 -19.83 29.86
N VAL A 400 -5.86 -19.28 29.50
CA VAL A 400 -4.97 -18.59 30.43
C VAL A 400 -4.79 -17.14 30.01
N SER A 401 -5.08 -16.20 30.92
CA SER A 401 -4.85 -14.77 30.74
C SER A 401 -4.81 -14.04 32.09
N ILE A 402 -4.18 -12.87 32.12
CA ILE A 402 -4.11 -12.00 33.30
C ILE A 402 -5.41 -11.18 33.52
N GLU A 403 -6.39 -11.28 32.61
CA GLU A 403 -7.66 -10.54 32.63
C GLU A 403 -8.83 -11.49 32.98
N PRO A 404 -9.17 -11.69 34.27
CA PRO A 404 -10.18 -12.67 34.68
C PRO A 404 -11.57 -12.42 34.10
N GLU A 405 -11.98 -11.16 34.01
CA GLU A 405 -13.30 -10.77 33.52
C GLU A 405 -13.48 -11.17 32.06
N ARG A 406 -12.47 -10.91 31.23
CA ARG A 406 -12.45 -11.29 29.81
C ARG A 406 -12.35 -12.79 29.60
N LEU A 407 -11.68 -13.53 30.50
CA LEU A 407 -11.70 -15.00 30.49
C LEU A 407 -13.09 -15.56 30.76
N ILE A 408 -13.82 -14.99 31.74
CA ILE A 408 -15.19 -15.41 32.06
C ILE A 408 -16.10 -15.20 30.85
N GLU A 409 -15.98 -14.04 30.18
CA GLU A 409 -16.73 -13.74 28.97
C GLU A 409 -16.39 -14.72 27.83
N LEU A 410 -15.10 -14.90 27.52
CA LEU A 410 -14.65 -15.82 26.48
C LEU A 410 -15.10 -17.27 26.75
N LYS A 411 -15.04 -17.72 28.01
CA LYS A 411 -15.56 -19.03 28.42
C LYS A 411 -17.05 -19.16 28.10
N ARG A 412 -17.87 -18.16 28.46
CA ARG A 412 -19.31 -18.18 28.17
C ARG A 412 -19.57 -18.21 26.66
N THR A 413 -18.83 -17.43 25.88
CA THR A 413 -18.92 -17.44 24.42
C THR A 413 -18.61 -18.82 23.85
N ILE A 414 -17.51 -19.45 24.27
CA ILE A 414 -17.13 -20.79 23.80
C ILE A 414 -18.19 -21.83 24.19
N GLN A 415 -18.70 -21.80 25.42
CA GLN A 415 -19.72 -22.75 25.86
C GLN A 415 -21.05 -22.59 25.12
N ALA A 416 -21.38 -21.36 24.70
CA ALA A 416 -22.56 -21.09 23.88
C ALA A 416 -22.37 -21.55 22.42
N GLU A 417 -21.18 -21.33 21.85
CA GLU A 417 -20.86 -21.70 20.46
C GLU A 417 -20.54 -23.18 20.29
N THR A 418 -20.07 -23.85 21.35
CA THR A 418 -19.67 -25.25 21.35
C THR A 418 -20.27 -25.96 22.56
N PRO A 419 -21.57 -26.31 22.52
CA PRO A 419 -22.21 -27.07 23.57
C PRO A 419 -21.48 -28.38 23.86
N GLY A 420 -21.18 -28.64 25.14
CA GLY A 420 -20.45 -29.83 25.57
C GLY A 420 -18.93 -29.63 25.70
N ALA A 421 -18.38 -28.48 25.31
CA ALA A 421 -16.97 -28.17 25.56
C ALA A 421 -16.69 -28.01 27.07
N HIS A 422 -15.67 -28.71 27.55
CA HIS A 422 -15.06 -28.52 28.85
C HIS A 422 -14.06 -27.36 28.79
N VAL A 423 -14.41 -26.24 29.42
CA VAL A 423 -13.61 -25.01 29.40
C VAL A 423 -13.15 -24.64 30.81
N VAL A 424 -11.84 -24.74 31.04
CA VAL A 424 -11.18 -24.28 32.27
C VAL A 424 -10.58 -22.91 32.03
N ILE A 425 -10.71 -22.00 33.00
CA ILE A 425 -10.04 -20.70 32.97
C ILE A 425 -9.03 -20.64 34.10
N ALA A 426 -7.88 -20.02 33.86
CA ALA A 426 -6.85 -19.81 34.88
C ALA A 426 -6.14 -18.47 34.64
N THR A 427 -5.63 -17.87 35.71
CA THR A 427 -4.78 -16.67 35.62
C THR A 427 -3.30 -17.02 35.44
N ARG A 428 -2.94 -18.29 35.66
CA ARG A 428 -1.58 -18.82 35.54
C ARG A 428 -1.58 -20.20 34.88
N PRO A 429 -0.57 -20.53 34.06
CA PRO A 429 -0.53 -21.82 33.36
C PRO A 429 -0.06 -22.98 34.25
N ASP A 430 0.68 -22.69 35.33
CA ASP A 430 1.43 -23.66 36.14
C ASP A 430 0.67 -24.94 36.52
N GLU A 431 -0.58 -24.83 36.98
CA GLU A 431 -1.35 -25.94 37.54
C GLU A 431 -1.93 -26.86 36.46
N ALA A 432 -2.32 -26.30 35.31
CA ALA A 432 -2.98 -27.05 34.24
C ALA A 432 -1.99 -27.58 33.20
N LEU A 433 -0.81 -26.96 33.08
CA LEU A 433 0.22 -27.27 32.10
C LEU A 433 0.65 -28.75 32.06
N PRO A 434 0.78 -29.49 33.18
CA PRO A 434 1.16 -30.91 33.16
C PRO A 434 0.13 -31.84 32.52
N SER A 435 -1.10 -31.35 32.30
CA SER A 435 -2.20 -32.13 31.72
C SER A 435 -2.45 -31.85 30.23
N CYS A 436 -1.75 -30.88 29.64
CA CYS A 436 -2.02 -30.42 28.28
C CYS A 436 -1.10 -31.09 27.25
N ASP A 437 -1.70 -31.50 26.12
CA ASP A 437 -1.01 -32.11 24.98
C ASP A 437 -0.50 -31.07 23.99
N LEU A 438 -1.23 -29.97 23.86
CA LEU A 438 -0.89 -28.83 23.03
C LEU A 438 -0.98 -27.54 23.86
N VAL A 439 0.00 -26.67 23.71
CA VAL A 439 0.01 -25.33 24.28
C VAL A 439 0.21 -24.32 23.16
N VAL A 440 -0.65 -23.32 23.07
CA VAL A 440 -0.50 -22.20 22.14
C VAL A 440 -0.25 -20.93 22.94
N THR A 441 0.87 -20.25 22.71
CA THR A 441 1.16 -18.96 23.33
C THR A 441 0.93 -17.83 22.33
N ALA A 442 0.12 -16.85 22.72
CA ALA A 442 -0.21 -15.68 21.91
C ALA A 442 -0.23 -14.43 22.79
N THR A 443 0.89 -14.19 23.48
CA THR A 443 1.00 -13.11 24.47
C THR A 443 1.68 -11.88 23.89
N SER A 444 1.47 -10.74 24.56
CA SER A 444 2.15 -9.48 24.31
C SER A 444 3.13 -9.11 25.44
N ALA A 445 3.40 -10.04 26.37
CA ALA A 445 4.18 -9.78 27.56
C ALA A 445 5.68 -9.81 27.25
N PHE A 446 6.26 -8.63 27.02
CA PHE A 446 7.67 -8.52 26.64
C PHE A 446 8.61 -8.93 27.78
N GLY A 447 9.41 -9.97 27.58
CA GLY A 447 10.53 -10.35 28.46
C GLY A 447 10.13 -11.01 29.79
N GLN A 448 8.87 -11.41 29.95
CA GLN A 448 8.44 -12.20 31.10
C GLN A 448 8.43 -13.68 30.73
N ARG A 449 8.87 -14.54 31.65
CA ARG A 449 8.78 -15.99 31.47
C ARG A 449 7.33 -16.41 31.72
N ILE A 450 6.65 -16.85 30.67
CA ILE A 450 5.22 -17.14 30.71
C ILE A 450 4.95 -18.62 31.02
N ILE A 451 5.80 -19.50 30.50
CA ILE A 451 5.69 -20.95 30.67
C ILE A 451 6.98 -21.49 31.29
N ASP A 452 6.84 -22.40 32.25
CA ASP A 452 7.94 -23.22 32.74
C ASP A 452 7.92 -24.58 32.02
N ILE A 453 8.78 -24.72 31.01
CA ILE A 453 8.82 -25.92 30.16
C ILE A 453 9.08 -27.21 30.95
N SER A 454 9.68 -27.13 32.14
CA SER A 454 9.93 -28.29 32.99
C SER A 454 8.64 -28.97 33.48
N LYS A 455 7.52 -28.25 33.51
CA LYS A 455 6.21 -28.74 33.94
C LYS A 455 5.35 -29.28 32.80
N CYS A 456 5.80 -29.16 31.55
CA CYS A 456 5.06 -29.67 30.39
C CYS A 456 4.95 -31.19 30.42
N LYS A 457 3.79 -31.70 30.00
CA LYS A 457 3.56 -33.12 29.78
C LYS A 457 4.61 -33.69 28.80
N PRO A 458 5.20 -34.86 29.06
CA PRO A 458 6.06 -35.52 28.08
C PRO A 458 5.32 -35.77 26.76
N GLY A 459 5.95 -35.46 25.63
CA GLY A 459 5.35 -35.55 24.30
C GLY A 459 4.48 -34.35 23.90
N ALA A 460 4.38 -33.31 24.75
CA ALA A 460 3.58 -32.13 24.44
C ALA A 460 4.17 -31.30 23.28
N VAL A 461 3.30 -30.55 22.62
CA VAL A 461 3.65 -29.54 21.61
C VAL A 461 3.42 -28.15 22.18
N ILE A 462 4.37 -27.24 21.99
CA ILE A 462 4.22 -25.81 22.26
C ILE A 462 4.33 -25.05 20.94
N CYS A 463 3.27 -24.33 20.58
CA CYS A 463 3.24 -23.41 19.45
C CYS A 463 3.37 -21.98 19.97
N ASP A 464 4.53 -21.39 19.74
CA ASP A 464 4.84 -20.03 20.15
C ASP A 464 4.54 -19.05 19.02
N VAL A 465 3.54 -18.20 19.20
CA VAL A 465 3.12 -17.16 18.23
C VAL A 465 3.69 -15.79 18.61
N ALA A 466 4.24 -15.65 19.83
CA ALA A 466 4.66 -14.36 20.35
C ALA A 466 5.85 -13.81 19.56
N ARG A 467 5.90 -12.49 19.45
CA ARG A 467 7.04 -11.78 18.85
C ARG A 467 7.47 -10.60 19.72
N PRO A 468 8.66 -10.66 20.35
CA PRO A 468 9.63 -11.78 20.37
C PRO A 468 9.09 -13.09 20.95
N PRO A 469 9.70 -14.26 20.67
CA PRO A 469 9.24 -15.56 21.17
C PRO A 469 9.30 -15.64 22.71
N ASP A 470 8.32 -16.31 23.30
CA ASP A 470 8.20 -16.57 24.73
C ASP A 470 9.20 -17.63 25.20
N ILE A 471 9.56 -18.58 24.35
CA ILE A 471 10.51 -19.68 24.66
C ILE A 471 11.73 -19.61 23.75
N ASN A 472 12.91 -19.48 24.35
CA ASN A 472 14.16 -19.48 23.59
C ASN A 472 14.71 -20.91 23.33
N LYS A 473 15.59 -21.04 22.34
CA LYS A 473 16.19 -22.34 21.94
C LYS A 473 16.94 -23.05 23.07
N ALA A 474 17.59 -22.32 23.97
CA ALA A 474 18.34 -22.92 25.08
C ALA A 474 17.39 -23.55 26.12
N GLU A 475 16.25 -22.90 26.38
CA GLU A 475 15.20 -23.44 27.25
C GLU A 475 14.50 -24.64 26.62
N ALA A 476 14.17 -24.57 25.32
CA ALA A 476 13.60 -25.70 24.59
C ALA A 476 14.52 -26.94 24.62
N ALA A 477 15.84 -26.74 24.50
CA ALA A 477 16.82 -27.83 24.52
C ALA A 477 16.87 -28.60 25.86
N LEU A 478 16.35 -28.06 26.95
CA LEU A 478 16.27 -28.74 28.25
C LEU A 478 15.21 -29.85 28.29
N ARG A 479 14.25 -29.84 27.35
CA ARG A 479 13.12 -30.79 27.27
C ARG A 479 13.00 -31.36 25.86
N PRO A 480 13.89 -32.27 25.43
CA PRO A 480 13.85 -32.86 24.09
C PRO A 480 12.60 -33.71 23.82
N ASP A 481 11.85 -34.08 24.86
CA ASP A 481 10.57 -34.76 24.80
C ASP A 481 9.38 -33.80 24.57
N VAL A 482 9.61 -32.48 24.53
CA VAL A 482 8.61 -31.45 24.23
C VAL A 482 8.99 -30.77 22.92
N LEU A 483 8.06 -30.75 21.96
CA LEU A 483 8.29 -30.09 20.68
C LEU A 483 7.88 -28.61 20.78
N VAL A 484 8.86 -27.71 20.71
CA VAL A 484 8.62 -26.26 20.64
C VAL A 484 8.74 -25.81 19.18
N ILE A 485 7.71 -25.15 18.66
CA ILE A 485 7.71 -24.55 17.32
C ILE A 485 7.43 -23.06 17.42
N GLU A 486 8.24 -22.26 16.73
CA GLU A 486 7.89 -20.88 16.39
C GLU A 486 6.83 -20.95 15.27
N SER A 487 5.71 -20.26 15.46
CA SER A 487 4.51 -20.39 14.63
C SER A 487 3.98 -19.03 14.16
N GLY A 488 2.99 -19.03 13.27
CA GLY A 488 2.50 -17.81 12.62
C GLY A 488 3.33 -17.34 11.44
N GLU A 489 4.37 -18.09 11.05
CA GLU A 489 5.21 -17.83 9.88
C GLU A 489 4.76 -18.64 8.67
N VAL A 490 4.89 -18.06 7.48
CA VAL A 490 4.54 -18.70 6.21
C VAL A 490 5.62 -18.43 5.17
N LEU A 491 5.93 -19.44 4.35
CA LEU A 491 6.76 -19.26 3.18
C LEU A 491 5.92 -18.64 2.06
N ILE A 492 6.37 -17.50 1.55
CA ILE A 492 5.72 -16.84 0.41
C ILE A 492 6.18 -17.54 -0.87
N PRO A 493 5.26 -17.96 -1.75
CA PRO A 493 5.63 -18.68 -2.97
C PRO A 493 6.35 -17.79 -3.99
N GLY A 494 7.32 -18.38 -4.68
CA GLY A 494 8.18 -17.73 -5.67
C GLY A 494 9.56 -17.36 -5.11
N ASP A 495 10.42 -16.84 -5.97
CA ASP A 495 11.77 -16.38 -5.60
C ASP A 495 11.70 -14.97 -5.00
N ILE A 496 11.16 -14.89 -3.77
CA ILE A 496 10.87 -13.61 -3.15
C ILE A 496 12.15 -12.87 -2.74
N ASP A 497 12.24 -11.60 -3.15
CA ASP A 497 13.27 -10.67 -2.73
C ASP A 497 12.61 -9.52 -2.00
N PHE A 498 12.90 -9.37 -0.70
CA PHE A 498 12.39 -8.29 0.13
C PHE A 498 13.15 -6.98 -0.08
N GLY A 499 14.36 -7.01 -0.65
CA GLY A 499 15.25 -5.86 -0.85
C GLY A 499 15.71 -5.18 0.45
N TYR A 500 15.36 -5.72 1.62
CA TYR A 500 15.70 -5.24 2.95
C TYR A 500 15.60 -6.40 3.93
N ASP A 501 16.58 -6.50 4.84
CA ASP A 501 16.57 -7.50 5.91
C ASP A 501 15.61 -7.06 7.02
N ILE A 502 14.47 -7.76 7.10
CA ILE A 502 13.42 -7.52 8.08
C ILE A 502 13.60 -8.33 9.38
N GLY A 503 14.73 -9.03 9.54
CA GLY A 503 15.03 -9.83 10.73
C GLY A 503 14.17 -11.08 10.88
N LEU A 504 13.68 -11.61 9.76
CA LEU A 504 13.04 -12.94 9.67
C LEU A 504 14.08 -13.98 9.25
N PRO A 505 13.97 -15.24 9.72
CA PRO A 505 14.87 -16.33 9.35
C PRO A 505 14.86 -16.68 7.86
#